data_AF-A0AAP8HVP3-F1
#
_entry.id   AF-A0AAP8HVP3-F1
#
_cell.length_a   1.000
_cell.length_b   1.000
_cell.length_c   1.000
_cell.angle_alpha   90.00
_cell.angle_beta   90.00
_cell.angle_gamma   90.00
#
_symmetry.space_group_name_H-M   'P 1'
#
loop_
_entity.id
_entity.type
_entity.pdbx_description
1 polymer ?
#
loop_
_entity_poly.entity_id
_entity_poly.type
_entity_poly.pdbx_seq_one_letter_code
_entity_poly.pdbx_strand_id
1 'polypeptide(L)'
;TDKVFMLSEAQKPGEYMIAFEDEHGTYIMNSKDLRAIQHVERLTQLGVHSLKIEGRTKSFYYCARTAQVYRRAIDDAAAGKPFDPTLLTTLEGLAHRGYTEGFLRRPVHEAQ
;
A
#
# COMPACT_ATOMS: atom_id res chain seq x y z
N THR A 1 14.41 -11.07 -19.03
CA THR A 1 15.00 -12.41 -18.86
C THR A 1 14.00 -13.24 -18.10
N ASP A 2 13.47 -14.36 -18.62
CA ASP A 2 12.41 -15.13 -17.94
C ASP A 2 12.94 -16.04 -16.81
N LYS A 3 13.83 -15.52 -15.96
CA LYS A 3 14.39 -16.28 -14.84
C LYS A 3 13.41 -16.24 -13.67
N VAL A 4 12.96 -17.42 -13.26
CA VAL A 4 12.13 -17.61 -12.07
C VAL A 4 13.03 -17.84 -10.87
N PHE A 5 12.87 -17.02 -9.82
CA PHE A 5 13.57 -17.18 -8.55
C PHE A 5 12.59 -17.63 -7.46
N MET A 6 13.08 -18.44 -6.52
CA MET A 6 12.32 -18.88 -5.34
C MET A 6 12.97 -18.30 -4.09
N LEU A 7 12.20 -17.56 -3.30
CA LEU A 7 12.64 -16.92 -2.06
C LEU A 7 11.99 -17.59 -0.84
N SER A 8 12.71 -17.72 0.26
CA SER A 8 12.19 -18.23 1.54
C SER A 8 12.48 -17.25 2.68
N GLU A 9 11.52 -17.04 3.57
CA GLU A 9 11.73 -16.23 4.79
C GLU A 9 12.35 -17.08 5.90
N ALA A 10 13.31 -16.53 6.66
CA ALA A 10 13.96 -17.24 7.77
C ALA A 10 12.98 -17.70 8.86
N GLN A 11 11.88 -16.97 9.06
CA GLN A 11 10.84 -17.28 10.03
C GLN A 11 9.80 -18.29 9.52
N LYS A 12 9.83 -18.66 8.22
CA LYS A 12 8.90 -19.61 7.59
C LYS A 12 9.63 -20.60 6.67
N PRO A 13 10.37 -21.56 7.25
CA PRO A 13 11.13 -22.53 6.47
C PRO A 13 10.19 -23.42 5.64
N GLY A 14 10.47 -23.55 4.34
CA GLY A 14 9.71 -24.41 3.43
C GLY A 14 8.56 -23.72 2.67
N GLU A 15 8.24 -22.47 3.00
CA GLU A 15 7.37 -21.64 2.16
C GLU A 15 8.21 -20.88 1.13
N TYR A 16 7.98 -21.18 -0.15
CA TYR A 16 8.67 -20.53 -1.27
C TYR A 16 7.75 -19.50 -1.94
N MET A 17 8.29 -18.31 -2.16
CA MET A 17 7.64 -17.25 -2.94
C MET A 17 8.31 -17.14 -4.31
N ILE A 18 7.50 -17.03 -5.36
CA ILE A 18 8.00 -16.81 -6.71
C ILE A 18 8.35 -15.34 -6.88
N ALA A 19 9.56 -15.07 -7.35
CA ALA A 19 10.02 -13.76 -7.76
C ALA A 19 10.29 -13.73 -9.27
N PHE A 20 9.87 -12.65 -9.92
CA PHE A 20 10.06 -12.39 -11.34
C PHE A 20 11.02 -11.21 -11.52
N GLU A 21 11.89 -11.24 -12.52
CA GLU A 21 12.85 -10.16 -12.79
C GLU A 21 12.73 -9.68 -14.24
N ASP A 22 12.53 -8.38 -14.44
CA ASP A 22 12.59 -7.73 -15.75
C ASP A 22 13.55 -6.52 -15.77
N GLU A 23 13.54 -5.73 -16.85
CA GLU A 23 14.39 -4.54 -17.01
C GLU A 23 14.19 -3.46 -15.93
N HIS A 24 13.11 -3.55 -15.17
CA HIS A 24 12.73 -2.65 -14.09
C HIS A 24 12.96 -3.23 -12.68
N GLY A 25 13.46 -4.48 -12.58
CA GLY A 25 13.92 -5.09 -11.34
C GLY A 25 13.12 -6.34 -10.93
N THR A 26 13.33 -6.79 -9.68
CA THR A 26 12.70 -7.99 -9.14
C THR A 26 11.35 -7.69 -8.48
N TYR A 27 10.29 -8.34 -8.95
CA TYR A 27 8.95 -8.31 -8.37
C TYR A 27 8.77 -9.51 -7.43
N ILE A 28 8.63 -9.21 -6.14
CA ILE A 28 8.20 -10.17 -5.12
C ILE A 28 6.70 -9.95 -4.89
N MET A 29 5.91 -11.02 -4.84
CA MET A 29 4.52 -10.95 -4.38
C MET A 29 4.51 -10.50 -2.91
N ASN A 30 4.30 -9.20 -2.69
CA ASN A 30 4.44 -8.59 -1.38
C ASN A 30 3.34 -9.09 -0.43
N SER A 31 3.74 -9.57 0.75
CA SER A 31 2.85 -10.01 1.81
C SER A 31 2.16 -8.84 2.55
N LYS A 32 2.62 -7.60 2.34
CA LYS A 32 2.11 -6.37 2.97
C LYS A 32 0.94 -5.75 2.20
N ASP A 33 0.10 -5.02 2.93
CA ASP A 33 -1.05 -4.33 2.38
C ASP A 33 -0.61 -2.96 1.78
N LEU A 34 -1.01 -2.66 0.54
CA LEU A 34 -0.73 -1.36 -0.09
C LEU A 34 -1.55 -0.25 0.55
N ARG A 35 -0.91 0.85 0.96
CA ARG A 35 -1.58 2.03 1.55
C ARG A 35 -1.18 3.30 0.81
N ALA A 36 -2.19 4.05 0.38
CA ALA A 36 -2.02 5.27 -0.41
C ALA A 36 -2.51 6.54 0.32
N ILE A 37 -2.97 6.45 1.56
CA ILE A 37 -3.75 7.54 2.18
C ILE A 37 -2.98 8.87 2.26
N GLN A 38 -1.69 8.83 2.54
CA GLN A 38 -0.80 10.00 2.57
C GLN A 38 -0.52 10.60 1.18
N HIS A 39 -0.85 9.87 0.11
CA HIS A 39 -0.70 10.30 -1.28
C HIS A 39 -1.99 10.82 -1.89
N VAL A 40 -3.10 10.85 -1.15
CA VAL A 40 -4.42 11.21 -1.69
C VAL A 40 -4.42 12.59 -2.35
N GLU A 41 -3.76 13.59 -1.75
CA GLU A 41 -3.61 14.92 -2.34
C GLU A 41 -2.90 14.84 -3.69
N ARG A 42 -1.74 14.17 -3.74
CA ARG A 42 -0.95 14.04 -4.97
C ARG A 42 -1.71 13.27 -6.06
N LEU A 43 -2.38 12.18 -5.70
CA LEU A 43 -3.20 11.38 -6.62
C LEU A 43 -4.36 12.21 -7.19
N THR A 44 -4.98 13.06 -6.37
CA THR A 44 -6.03 13.98 -6.81
C THR A 44 -5.49 14.98 -7.83
N GLN A 45 -4.33 15.59 -7.57
CA GLN A 45 -3.67 16.51 -8.50
C GLN A 45 -3.26 15.86 -9.83
N LEU A 46 -3.01 14.55 -9.83
CA LEU A 46 -2.74 13.76 -11.05
C LEU A 46 -4.00 13.39 -11.85
N GLY A 47 -5.19 13.77 -11.38
CA GLY A 47 -6.46 13.46 -12.05
C GLY A 47 -7.00 12.06 -11.75
N VAL A 48 -6.60 11.44 -10.64
CA VAL A 48 -7.20 10.17 -10.19
C VAL A 48 -8.59 10.44 -9.61
N HIS A 49 -9.62 9.86 -10.23
CA HIS A 49 -11.02 10.11 -9.87
C HIS A 49 -11.60 9.07 -8.88
N SER A 50 -10.96 7.91 -8.75
CA SER A 50 -11.45 6.86 -7.87
C SER A 50 -10.30 6.13 -7.18
N LEU A 51 -10.53 5.78 -5.91
CA LEU A 51 -9.67 4.93 -5.12
C LEU A 51 -10.46 3.68 -4.74
N LYS A 52 -9.81 2.52 -4.82
CA LYS A 52 -10.41 1.24 -4.45
C LYS A 52 -9.87 0.77 -3.11
N ILE A 53 -10.77 0.42 -2.20
CA ILE A 53 -10.44 -0.31 -0.97
C ILE A 53 -10.71 -1.80 -1.24
N GLU A 54 -9.71 -2.65 -1.00
CA GLU A 54 -9.87 -4.10 -1.09
C GLU A 54 -10.35 -4.63 0.27
N GLY A 55 -11.45 -5.37 0.26
CA GLY A 55 -12.10 -5.85 1.49
C GLY A 55 -12.60 -7.28 1.43
N ARG A 56 -12.28 -8.08 0.40
CA ARG A 56 -12.87 -9.41 0.18
C ARG A 56 -12.66 -10.35 1.38
N THR A 57 -11.53 -10.21 2.06
CA THR A 57 -11.15 -11.02 3.22
C THR A 57 -11.16 -10.20 4.52
N LYS A 58 -11.71 -8.99 4.52
CA LYS A 58 -11.71 -8.07 5.65
C LYS A 58 -13.11 -8.01 6.28
N SER A 59 -13.19 -7.62 7.55
CA SER A 59 -14.47 -7.46 8.24
C SER A 59 -15.26 -6.26 7.72
N PHE A 60 -16.57 -6.22 7.98
CA PHE A 60 -17.40 -5.04 7.71
C PHE A 60 -16.86 -3.79 8.42
N TYR A 61 -16.39 -3.96 9.66
CA TYR A 61 -15.78 -2.88 10.44
C TYR A 61 -14.53 -2.32 9.75
N TYR A 62 -13.64 -3.18 9.25
CA TYR A 62 -12.46 -2.75 8.49
C TYR A 62 -12.88 -1.91 7.29
N CYS A 63 -13.77 -2.43 6.45
CA CYS A 63 -14.19 -1.74 5.23
C CYS A 63 -14.83 -0.38 5.53
N ALA A 64 -15.71 -0.32 6.53
CA ALA A 64 -16.38 0.91 6.94
C ALA A 64 -15.38 1.94 7.50
N ARG A 65 -14.47 1.53 8.39
CA ARG A 65 -13.46 2.43 8.95
C ARG A 65 -12.48 2.91 7.89
N THR A 66 -11.95 2.03 7.04
CA THR A 66 -11.04 2.44 5.95
C THR A 66 -11.74 3.41 5.00
N ALA A 67 -12.99 3.16 4.63
CA ALA A 67 -13.76 4.08 3.77
C ALA A 67 -13.94 5.46 4.41
N GLN A 68 -14.29 5.53 5.70
CA GLN A 68 -14.42 6.80 6.43
C GLN A 68 -13.11 7.59 6.45
N VAL A 69 -11.98 6.92 6.71
CA VAL A 69 -10.66 7.55 6.79
C VAL A 69 -10.23 8.06 5.41
N TYR A 70 -10.42 7.28 4.34
CA TYR A 70 -10.11 7.74 2.97
C TYR A 70 -11.05 8.86 2.52
N ARG A 71 -12.33 8.83 2.88
CA ARG A 71 -13.27 9.93 2.58
C ARG A 71 -12.77 11.24 3.19
N ARG A 72 -12.33 11.21 4.46
CA ARG A 72 -11.76 12.38 5.13
C ARG A 72 -10.53 12.92 4.42
N ALA A 73 -9.60 12.04 4.04
CA ALA A 73 -8.40 12.44 3.29
C ALA A 73 -8.74 13.10 1.94
N ILE A 74 -9.74 12.58 1.22
CA ILE A 74 -10.17 13.17 -0.06
C ILE A 74 -10.87 14.52 0.18
N ASP A 75 -11.71 14.65 1.21
CA ASP A 75 -12.37 15.91 1.54
C ASP A 75 -11.37 17.00 1.94
N ASP A 76 -10.37 16.65 2.76
CA ASP A 76 -9.34 17.59 3.17
C ASP A 76 -8.45 18.00 1.98
N ALA A 77 -8.08 17.06 1.11
CA ALA A 77 -7.36 17.36 -0.13
C ALA A 77 -8.16 18.28 -1.07
N ALA A 78 -9.46 18.01 -1.25
CA ALA A 78 -10.34 18.84 -2.08
C ALA A 78 -10.53 20.25 -1.50
N ALA A 79 -10.45 20.40 -0.17
CA ALA A 79 -10.50 21.67 0.53
C ALA A 79 -9.14 22.40 0.59
N GLY A 80 -8.08 21.85 0.01
CA GLY A 80 -6.72 22.42 0.07
C GLY A 80 -6.10 22.40 1.48
N LYS A 81 -6.56 21.52 2.36
CA LYS A 81 -6.01 21.37 3.71
C LYS A 81 -4.79 20.46 3.67
N PRO A 82 -3.80 20.68 4.57
CA PRO A 82 -2.68 19.76 4.71
C PRO A 82 -3.17 18.37 5.16
N PHE A 83 -2.43 17.34 4.79
CA PHE A 83 -2.70 15.97 5.21
C PHE A 83 -2.69 15.84 6.74
N ASP A 84 -3.73 15.19 7.28
CA ASP A 84 -3.85 14.88 8.71
C ASP A 84 -3.12 13.56 9.04
N PRO A 85 -1.99 13.57 9.77
CA PRO A 85 -1.23 12.36 10.08
C PRO A 85 -1.97 11.36 10.98
N THR A 86 -3.01 11.80 11.72
CA THR A 86 -3.78 10.91 12.60
C THR A 86 -4.57 9.85 11.81
N LEU A 87 -4.81 10.09 10.52
CA LEU A 87 -5.42 9.13 9.61
C LEU A 87 -4.54 7.90 9.40
N LEU A 88 -3.20 8.04 9.48
CA LEU A 88 -2.27 6.91 9.43
C LEU A 88 -2.44 6.04 10.67
N THR A 89 -2.40 6.64 11.86
CA THR A 89 -2.58 5.95 13.14
C THR A 89 -3.91 5.21 13.20
N THR A 90 -4.98 5.80 12.64
CA THR A 90 -6.29 5.16 12.57
C THR A 90 -6.25 3.87 11.75
N LEU A 91 -5.48 3.84 10.65
CA LEU A 91 -5.33 2.65 9.81
C LEU A 91 -4.38 1.60 10.41
N GLU A 92 -3.36 2.01 11.16
CA GLU A 92 -2.48 1.09 11.92
C GLU A 92 -3.27 0.31 12.99
N GLY A 93 -4.36 0.88 13.52
CA GLY A 93 -5.23 0.19 14.47
C GLY A 93 -6.13 -0.91 13.86
N LEU A 94 -6.17 -1.05 12.53
CA LEU A 94 -6.98 -2.07 11.85
C LEU A 94 -6.17 -3.34 11.59
N ALA A 95 -6.82 -4.48 11.35
CA ALA A 95 -6.09 -5.71 11.02
C ALA A 95 -5.39 -5.61 9.64
N HIS A 96 -4.06 -5.61 9.62
CA HIS A 96 -3.23 -5.54 8.41
C HIS A 96 -1.98 -6.41 8.52
N ARG A 97 -1.32 -6.70 7.38
CA ARG A 97 -0.09 -7.52 7.32
C ARG A 97 1.19 -6.66 7.29
N GLY A 98 1.15 -5.51 7.95
CA GLY A 98 2.06 -4.39 7.67
C GLY A 98 1.65 -3.61 6.41
N TYR A 99 1.88 -2.30 6.41
CA TYR A 99 1.62 -1.45 5.24
C TYR A 99 2.87 -1.22 4.41
N THR A 100 2.67 -1.00 3.11
CA THR A 100 3.71 -0.54 2.18
C THR A 100 3.14 0.56 1.28
N GLU A 101 4.01 1.46 0.83
CA GLU A 101 3.67 2.44 -0.21
C GLU A 101 3.84 1.86 -1.62
N GLY A 102 4.46 0.68 -1.74
CA GLY A 102 4.82 0.07 -3.02
C GLY A 102 5.55 1.08 -3.91
N PHE A 103 5.07 1.21 -5.14
CA PHE A 103 5.61 2.14 -6.13
C PHE A 103 4.98 3.54 -6.10
N LEU A 104 4.08 3.85 -5.14
CA LEU A 104 3.55 5.21 -4.98
C LEU A 104 4.63 6.20 -4.55
N ARG A 105 5.70 5.68 -3.97
CA ARG A 105 6.97 6.38 -3.77
C ARG A 105 8.03 5.63 -4.55
N ARG A 106 8.89 6.34 -5.28
CA ARG A 106 10.04 5.72 -5.91
C ARG A 106 10.94 5.15 -4.79
N PRO A 107 11.28 3.85 -4.80
CA PRO A 107 12.27 3.31 -3.89
C PRO A 107 13.57 4.10 -4.08
N VAL A 108 14.07 4.70 -3.02
CA VAL A 108 15.44 5.23 -3.03
C VAL A 108 16.31 4.00 -2.90
N HIS A 109 17.03 3.63 -3.96
CA HIS A 109 18.10 2.64 -3.81
C HIS A 109 19.10 3.28 -2.85
N GLU A 110 19.17 2.80 -1.61
CA GLU A 110 20.36 3.03 -0.80
C GLU A 110 21.50 2.39 -1.58
N ALA A 111 22.42 3.23 -2.06
CA ALA A 111 23.68 2.75 -2.59
C ALA A 111 24.34 1.95 -1.46
N GLN A 112 24.62 0.67 -1.74
CA GLN A 112 25.40 -0.19 -0.85
C GLN A 112 26.79 0.38 -0.61
#